data_AF-A0A931IB18-F1
#
_entry.id   AF-A0A931IB18-F1
#
_cell.length_a   1.000
_cell.length_b   1.000
_cell.length_c   1.000
_cell.angle_alpha   90.00
_cell.angle_beta   90.00
_cell.angle_gamma   90.00
#
_symmetry.space_group_name_H-M   'P 1'
#
loop_
_entity.id
_entity.type
_entity.pdbx_description
1 polymer ?
#
loop_
_entity_poly.entity_id
_entity_poly.type
_entity_poly.pdbx_seq_one_letter_code
_entity_poly.pdbx_strand_id
1 'polypeptide(L)'
;MVSERSAPVRDPRHAADAAAGLLELPSHEPDSEHVCPEFHGPAEFHRPAESDAVRPEPTITVAAPDRPRPAATAATVASDTYHVLALRARHAANSAETGAVGDRPTVLLLDELRNRCGAGIVGDLALGAGTVLVPATGLGDADLDAAVAAAGRATGLAVLAAAVRADLADLRTADKHANELLELADALGRDAGTYRFDDLALEYQLTRPGWARDRLTASIAPLRPELTATLDQYLRHNGDAVATARAMNLPHVSVTAHLGDIARLTGLEPLVPADLWRLHSALIARTGSRRGDERAHAG
;
A
#
# COMPACT_ATOMS: atom_id res chain seq x y z
N MET A 1 -45.37 24.73 51.92
CA MET A 1 -46.23 23.69 51.33
C MET A 1 -45.38 23.00 50.26
N VAL A 2 -44.48 22.06 50.57
CA VAL A 2 -44.66 20.67 51.05
C VAL A 2 -45.57 19.83 50.16
N SER A 3 -45.00 19.06 49.24
CA SER A 3 -45.06 17.58 49.29
C SER A 3 -44.24 16.93 48.17
N GLU A 4 -43.22 16.19 48.61
CA GLU A 4 -42.45 15.18 47.89
C GLU A 4 -43.25 13.88 47.65
N ARG A 5 -42.90 13.14 46.60
CA ARG A 5 -42.95 11.66 46.47
C ARG A 5 -41.89 11.29 45.40
N SER A 6 -40.67 10.84 45.71
CA SER A 6 -40.19 9.60 46.35
C SER A 6 -40.30 8.32 45.48
N ALA A 7 -39.18 8.02 44.80
CA ALA A 7 -38.51 6.71 44.54
C ALA A 7 -39.26 5.55 43.82
N PRO A 8 -38.59 4.53 43.21
CA PRO A 8 -37.19 4.11 43.44
C PRO A 8 -36.33 3.70 42.22
N VAL A 9 -35.03 3.60 42.52
CA VAL A 9 -33.96 2.88 41.80
C VAL A 9 -34.22 1.36 41.82
N ARG A 10 -33.94 0.67 40.71
CA ARG A 10 -33.68 -0.78 40.69
C ARG A 10 -32.45 -1.13 39.85
N ASP A 11 -31.65 -1.97 40.48
CA ASP A 11 -30.29 -2.47 40.22
C ASP A 11 -30.24 -3.49 39.06
N PRO A 12 -29.09 -3.69 38.39
CA PRO A 12 -28.90 -4.63 37.29
C PRO A 12 -28.37 -5.97 37.81
N ARG A 13 -29.16 -7.05 37.69
CA ARG A 13 -28.75 -8.48 37.58
C ARG A 13 -29.99 -9.39 37.61
N HIS A 14 -29.97 -10.43 36.76
CA HIS A 14 -31.02 -11.42 36.41
C HIS A 14 -31.94 -11.02 35.26
N ALA A 15 -32.07 -11.76 34.15
CA ALA A 15 -31.61 -13.10 33.76
C ALA A 15 -31.55 -13.13 32.20
N ALA A 16 -30.57 -13.69 31.49
CA ALA A 16 -30.07 -15.07 31.53
C ALA A 16 -31.17 -16.13 31.37
N ASP A 17 -31.96 -16.05 30.30
CA ASP A 17 -32.53 -17.22 29.60
C ASP A 17 -33.28 -16.77 28.33
N ALA A 18 -32.68 -17.00 27.16
CA ALA A 18 -33.35 -17.10 25.86
C ALA A 18 -32.36 -17.55 24.78
N ALA A 19 -31.73 -18.70 25.00
CA ALA A 19 -31.00 -19.46 23.99
C ALA A 19 -31.73 -20.77 23.75
N ALA A 20 -32.64 -20.79 22.76
CA ALA A 20 -33.13 -21.97 22.05
C ALA A 20 -34.25 -21.55 21.09
N GLY A 21 -34.04 -21.69 19.77
CA GLY A 21 -35.13 -21.46 18.82
C GLY A 21 -34.71 -21.43 17.36
N LEU A 22 -34.74 -22.62 16.74
CA LEU A 22 -34.88 -22.90 15.30
C LEU A 22 -33.71 -22.61 14.34
N LEU A 23 -32.92 -23.66 14.16
CA LEU A 23 -32.47 -24.15 12.86
C LEU A 23 -33.67 -24.61 12.03
N GLU A 24 -34.00 -23.94 10.94
CA GLU A 24 -34.67 -24.52 9.76
C GLU A 24 -34.15 -23.81 8.50
N LEU A 25 -33.34 -24.54 7.72
CA LEU A 25 -32.95 -24.17 6.35
C LEU A 25 -34.02 -24.75 5.40
N PRO A 26 -34.62 -23.97 4.50
CA PRO A 26 -35.36 -24.55 3.39
C PRO A 26 -34.38 -24.98 2.28
N SER A 27 -34.44 -26.28 1.99
CA SER A 27 -33.88 -26.93 0.80
C SER A 27 -34.46 -26.27 -0.47
N HIS A 28 -33.59 -25.73 -1.32
CA HIS A 28 -33.96 -25.35 -2.69
C HIS A 28 -33.14 -26.19 -3.67
N GLU A 29 -33.80 -27.12 -4.34
CA GLU A 29 -33.27 -27.81 -5.53
C GLU A 29 -33.09 -26.79 -6.67
N PRO A 30 -32.03 -26.87 -7.48
CA PRO A 30 -31.87 -26.05 -8.67
C PRO A 30 -32.43 -26.80 -9.88
N ASP A 31 -33.44 -26.23 -10.53
CA ASP A 31 -33.87 -26.66 -11.86
C ASP A 31 -33.87 -25.46 -12.81
N SER A 32 -33.43 -25.72 -14.04
CA SER A 32 -33.50 -24.87 -15.25
C SER A 32 -32.33 -23.93 -15.55
N GLU A 33 -31.39 -24.49 -16.31
CA GLU A 33 -30.88 -23.94 -17.58
C GLU A 33 -30.53 -22.43 -17.59
N HIS A 34 -29.29 -22.11 -17.24
CA HIS A 34 -28.60 -20.94 -17.81
C HIS A 34 -27.55 -21.43 -18.80
N VAL A 35 -27.92 -21.36 -20.07
CA VAL A 35 -27.02 -21.51 -21.21
C VAL A 35 -26.01 -20.36 -21.18
N CYS A 36 -24.75 -20.68 -20.92
CA CYS A 36 -23.63 -19.77 -21.15
C CYS A 36 -23.56 -19.45 -22.66
N PRO A 37 -23.61 -18.18 -23.10
CA PRO A 37 -23.28 -17.88 -24.48
C PRO A 37 -21.78 -18.14 -24.70
N GLU A 38 -21.53 -18.94 -25.72
CA GLU A 38 -20.24 -19.43 -26.16
C GLU A 38 -19.23 -18.31 -26.41
N PHE A 39 -18.01 -18.55 -25.94
CA PHE A 39 -16.81 -17.79 -26.29
C PHE A 39 -16.55 -17.90 -27.80
N HIS A 40 -16.99 -16.91 -28.58
CA HIS A 40 -16.59 -16.74 -29.97
C HIS A 40 -15.38 -15.80 -30.06
N GLY A 41 -14.18 -16.39 -30.14
CA GLY A 41 -13.08 -15.81 -30.91
C GLY A 41 -12.95 -16.54 -32.26
N PRO A 42 -12.24 -16.03 -33.28
CA PRO A 42 -11.22 -14.99 -33.19
C PRO A 42 -11.39 -13.82 -34.20
N ALA A 43 -10.81 -12.67 -33.89
CA ALA A 43 -10.47 -11.65 -34.90
C ALA A 43 -9.00 -11.24 -34.68
N GLU A 44 -8.16 -11.84 -35.52
CA GLU A 44 -6.83 -11.41 -36.00
C GLU A 44 -6.11 -10.30 -35.21
N PHE A 45 -5.18 -10.70 -34.36
CA PHE A 45 -4.10 -9.83 -33.88
C PHE A 45 -3.10 -9.60 -35.01
N HIS A 46 -3.20 -8.44 -35.67
CA HIS A 46 -2.17 -7.96 -36.58
C HIS A 46 -0.97 -7.45 -35.76
N ARG A 47 0.12 -8.22 -35.76
CA ARG A 47 1.46 -7.77 -35.33
C ARG A 47 2.02 -6.82 -36.40
N PRO A 48 2.45 -5.59 -36.07
CA PRO A 48 3.41 -4.90 -36.92
C PRO A 48 4.78 -5.56 -36.74
N ALA A 49 5.45 -5.83 -37.86
CA ALA A 49 6.83 -6.27 -37.89
C ALA A 49 7.74 -5.08 -37.55
N GLU A 50 8.49 -5.16 -36.45
CA GLU A 50 9.60 -4.25 -36.17
C GLU A 50 10.94 -4.96 -36.39
N SER A 51 11.80 -4.21 -37.07
CA SER A 51 13.03 -4.59 -37.72
C SER A 51 14.13 -4.96 -36.73
N ASP A 52 14.82 -6.04 -37.05
CA ASP A 52 16.07 -6.50 -36.45
C ASP A 52 17.16 -5.42 -36.61
N ALA A 53 17.54 -4.78 -35.51
CA ALA A 53 18.64 -3.83 -35.44
C ALA A 53 19.47 -4.13 -34.18
N VAL A 54 20.40 -5.08 -34.33
CA VAL A 54 21.44 -5.40 -33.36
C VAL A 54 22.24 -4.13 -33.04
N ARG A 55 22.13 -3.63 -31.79
CA ARG A 55 23.07 -2.64 -31.23
C ARG A 55 24.05 -3.37 -30.30
N PRO A 56 25.37 -3.08 -30.36
CA PRO A 56 26.38 -3.74 -29.56
C PRO A 56 26.30 -3.34 -28.07
N GLU A 57 26.51 -4.32 -27.18
CA GLU A 57 26.59 -4.12 -25.73
C GLU A 57 27.83 -3.30 -25.32
N PRO A 58 27.73 -2.41 -24.30
CA PRO A 58 28.92 -1.79 -23.73
C PRO A 58 29.62 -2.76 -22.76
N THR A 59 30.82 -3.19 -23.15
CA THR A 59 31.80 -3.84 -22.28
C THR A 59 32.19 -2.91 -21.13
N ILE A 60 31.78 -3.21 -19.90
CA ILE A 60 32.31 -2.54 -18.70
C ILE A 60 33.61 -3.25 -18.30
N THR A 61 34.72 -2.53 -18.44
CA THR A 61 36.04 -2.95 -17.97
C THR A 61 36.12 -2.75 -16.45
N VAL A 62 36.42 -3.82 -15.71
CA VAL A 62 36.70 -3.79 -14.27
C VAL A 62 38.12 -3.27 -14.07
N ALA A 63 38.25 -2.09 -13.47
CA ALA A 63 39.50 -1.64 -12.87
C ALA A 63 39.48 -1.98 -11.36
N ALA A 64 40.48 -2.72 -10.90
CA ALA A 64 40.78 -2.95 -9.48
C ALA A 64 42.15 -2.32 -9.14
N PRO A 65 42.58 -2.29 -7.87
CA PRO A 65 42.13 -1.35 -6.83
C PRO A 65 43.32 -0.56 -6.23
N ASP A 66 43.11 0.65 -5.70
CA ASP A 66 44.05 1.18 -4.67
C ASP A 66 43.45 2.31 -3.81
N ARG A 67 43.07 1.98 -2.57
CA ARG A 67 43.63 2.53 -1.30
C ARG A 67 42.73 2.23 -0.08
N PRO A 68 43.32 2.06 1.11
CA PRO A 68 42.68 1.37 2.24
C PRO A 68 41.75 2.28 3.03
N ARG A 69 40.54 1.79 3.33
CA ARG A 69 39.62 2.36 4.32
C ARG A 69 39.87 1.67 5.67
N PRO A 70 39.90 2.42 6.79
CA PRO A 70 40.35 1.90 8.08
C PRO A 70 39.51 0.73 8.60
N ALA A 71 40.21 -0.10 9.36
CA ALA A 71 39.88 -1.46 9.78
C ALA A 71 38.50 -1.63 10.44
N ALA A 72 37.93 -2.80 10.13
CA ALA A 72 36.70 -3.35 10.68
C ALA A 72 36.73 -3.51 12.20
N THR A 73 35.59 -3.22 12.82
CA THR A 73 35.17 -3.84 14.09
C THR A 73 33.67 -4.10 14.05
N ALA A 74 33.30 -5.28 13.55
CA ALA A 74 32.25 -6.13 14.11
C ALA A 74 32.21 -7.39 13.23
N ALA A 75 32.44 -8.55 13.84
CA ALA A 75 32.17 -9.82 13.19
C ALA A 75 30.68 -9.85 12.84
N THR A 76 30.35 -9.51 11.60
CA THR A 76 29.00 -9.69 11.07
C THR A 76 28.87 -11.20 10.89
N VAL A 77 28.02 -11.83 11.69
CA VAL A 77 27.53 -13.16 11.34
C VAL A 77 26.80 -12.94 10.02
N ALA A 78 27.48 -13.27 8.91
CA ALA A 78 26.89 -13.23 7.60
C ALA A 78 25.74 -14.23 7.63
N SER A 79 24.52 -13.71 7.57
CA SER A 79 23.36 -14.54 7.30
C SER A 79 23.36 -14.79 5.79
N ASP A 80 23.01 -15.98 5.35
CA ASP A 80 22.89 -16.22 3.90
C ASP A 80 21.68 -15.47 3.32
N THR A 81 20.69 -15.15 4.17
CA THR A 81 19.42 -14.50 3.80
C THR A 81 19.12 -13.31 4.70
N TYR A 82 18.66 -12.21 4.09
CA TYR A 82 18.28 -10.97 4.75
C TYR A 82 16.86 -10.56 4.40
N HIS A 83 16.22 -9.85 5.32
CA HIS A 83 15.12 -8.94 5.02
C HIS A 83 15.70 -7.59 4.65
N VAL A 84 15.47 -7.16 3.41
CA VAL A 84 15.78 -5.83 2.93
C VAL A 84 14.59 -4.94 3.19
N LEU A 85 14.72 -4.04 4.17
CA LEU A 85 13.65 -3.19 4.68
C LEU A 85 13.88 -1.76 4.22
N ALA A 86 13.16 -1.32 3.18
CA ALA A 86 13.06 0.09 2.84
C ALA A 86 12.01 0.74 3.74
N LEU A 87 12.31 1.88 4.36
CA LEU A 87 11.39 2.50 5.30
C LEU A 87 11.38 4.02 5.23
N ARG A 88 10.23 4.58 5.58
CA ARG A 88 9.93 6.01 5.67
C ARG A 88 9.16 6.27 6.96
N ALA A 89 9.69 7.15 7.79
CA ALA A 89 9.12 7.56 9.05
C ALA A 89 8.59 8.99 8.94
N ARG A 90 7.39 9.20 9.48
CA ARG A 90 6.75 10.51 9.66
C ARG A 90 6.30 10.64 11.10
N HIS A 91 6.16 11.86 11.60
CA HIS A 91 5.51 12.05 12.89
C HIS A 91 4.07 11.49 12.81
N ALA A 92 3.66 10.76 13.85
CA ALA A 92 2.28 10.28 13.92
C ALA A 92 1.32 11.49 13.92
N ALA A 93 0.15 11.37 13.27
CA ALA A 93 -0.80 12.48 13.12
C ALA A 93 -1.30 13.09 14.44
N ASN A 94 -1.15 12.35 15.56
CA ASN A 94 -1.50 12.82 16.91
C ASN A 94 -0.34 13.54 17.63
N SER A 95 0.84 13.60 17.02
CA SER A 95 1.98 14.33 17.52
C SER A 95 1.85 15.79 17.09
N ALA A 96 2.04 16.74 18.02
CA ALA A 96 1.90 18.18 17.77
C ALA A 96 2.87 18.74 16.70
N GLU A 97 3.76 17.91 16.17
CA GLU A 97 4.78 18.26 15.18
C GLU A 97 4.46 17.56 13.84
N THR A 98 3.86 18.26 12.89
CA THR A 98 3.53 17.72 11.54
C THR A 98 4.64 17.97 10.51
N GLY A 99 5.90 18.12 10.97
CA GLY A 99 7.05 18.47 10.13
C GLY A 99 7.93 17.28 9.73
N ALA A 100 8.92 17.55 8.87
CA ALA A 100 10.00 16.61 8.55
C ALA A 100 10.64 16.06 9.83
N VAL A 101 10.89 14.74 9.86
CA VAL A 101 11.50 14.08 11.02
C VAL A 101 12.95 14.52 11.12
N GLY A 102 13.32 15.08 12.27
CA GLY A 102 14.72 15.44 12.53
C GLY A 102 15.63 14.20 12.62
N ASP A 103 16.94 14.44 12.64
CA ASP A 103 17.92 13.36 12.73
C ASP A 103 17.78 12.56 14.04
N ARG A 104 17.42 13.22 15.15
CA ARG A 104 17.39 12.58 16.46
C ARG A 104 16.32 11.48 16.58
N PRO A 105 15.03 11.70 16.24
CA PRO A 105 14.04 10.62 16.21
C PRO A 105 14.40 9.49 15.23
N THR A 106 15.03 9.82 14.11
CA THR A 106 15.45 8.84 13.09
C THR A 106 16.57 7.92 13.61
N VAL A 107 17.56 8.48 14.30
CA VAL A 107 18.63 7.70 14.96
C VAL A 107 18.05 6.77 16.04
N LEU A 108 17.11 7.28 16.85
CA LEU A 108 16.44 6.47 17.87
C LEU A 108 15.63 5.32 17.26
N LEU A 109 14.99 5.54 16.10
CA LEU A 109 14.26 4.49 15.40
C LEU A 109 15.20 3.37 14.95
N LEU A 110 16.36 3.72 14.38
CA LEU A 110 17.34 2.74 13.95
C LEU A 110 17.95 1.97 15.13
N ASP A 111 18.24 2.66 16.24
CA ASP A 111 18.72 2.01 17.47
C ASP A 111 17.67 1.06 18.06
N GLU A 112 16.39 1.43 18.01
CA GLU A 112 15.31 0.57 18.49
C GLU A 112 15.10 -0.66 17.59
N LEU A 113 15.25 -0.51 16.27
CA LEU A 113 15.26 -1.64 15.35
C LEU A 113 16.44 -2.58 15.64
N ARG A 114 17.64 -2.04 15.88
CA ARG A 114 18.83 -2.82 16.27
C ARG A 114 18.61 -3.59 17.57
N ASN A 115 18.00 -2.96 18.57
CA ASN A 115 17.71 -3.60 19.85
C ASN A 115 16.72 -4.77 19.71
N ARG A 116 15.74 -4.65 18.80
CA ARG A 116 14.64 -5.62 18.66
C ARG A 116 14.95 -6.78 17.73
N CYS A 117 15.61 -6.51 16.61
CA CYS A 117 15.91 -7.53 15.61
C CYS A 117 17.29 -8.17 15.79
N GLY A 118 18.08 -7.71 16.78
CA GLY A 118 19.32 -8.35 17.21
C GLY A 118 20.57 -7.90 16.45
N ALA A 119 21.67 -8.63 16.71
CA ALA A 119 22.97 -8.32 16.12
C ALA A 119 22.98 -8.57 14.61
N GLY A 120 23.70 -7.71 13.87
CA GLY A 120 23.90 -7.88 12.42
C GLY A 120 22.98 -7.03 11.53
N ILE A 121 22.15 -6.16 12.12
CA ILE A 121 21.45 -5.14 11.34
C ILE A 121 22.44 -4.12 10.80
N VAL A 122 22.38 -3.87 9.50
CA VAL A 122 23.19 -2.87 8.82
C VAL A 122 22.29 -1.99 7.98
N GLY A 123 22.42 -0.68 8.11
CA GLY A 123 21.61 0.27 7.38
C GLY A 123 21.81 1.68 7.89
N ASP A 124 21.26 2.62 7.15
CA ASP A 124 21.25 4.03 7.49
C ASP A 124 19.86 4.60 7.23
N LEU A 125 19.46 5.55 8.07
CA LEU A 125 18.23 6.30 7.94
C LEU A 125 18.59 7.78 7.99
N ALA A 126 18.44 8.44 6.84
CA ALA A 126 18.66 9.87 6.71
C ALA A 126 17.32 10.57 6.54
N LEU A 127 17.07 11.64 7.31
CA LEU A 127 15.84 12.44 7.19
C LEU A 127 14.55 11.61 7.29
N GLY A 128 14.56 10.56 8.11
CA GLY A 128 13.43 9.65 8.28
C GLY A 128 13.22 8.64 7.15
N ALA A 129 14.14 8.48 6.19
CA ALA A 129 14.04 7.45 5.16
C ALA A 129 15.34 6.68 4.94
N GLY A 130 15.26 5.42 4.52
CA GLY A 130 16.43 4.65 4.11
C GLY A 130 16.18 3.14 4.06
N THR A 131 17.25 2.39 3.80
CA THR A 131 17.22 0.92 3.75
C THR A 131 17.97 0.33 4.94
N VAL A 132 17.36 -0.68 5.55
CA VAL A 132 17.92 -1.47 6.65
C VAL A 132 17.94 -2.95 6.25
N LEU A 133 19.10 -3.58 6.36
CA LEU A 133 19.30 -5.01 6.19
C LEU A 133 19.15 -5.68 7.55
N VAL A 134 18.20 -6.61 7.65
CA VAL A 134 17.96 -7.39 8.87
C VAL A 134 18.24 -8.85 8.57
N PRO A 135 19.18 -9.52 9.27
CA PRO A 135 19.40 -10.95 9.13
C PRO A 135 18.10 -11.74 9.28
N ALA A 136 17.79 -12.63 8.33
CA ALA A 136 16.54 -13.39 8.35
C ALA A 136 16.63 -14.70 9.17
N THR A 137 17.83 -15.03 9.64
CA THR A 137 18.08 -16.19 10.52
C THR A 137 17.37 -16.02 11.86
N GLY A 138 16.31 -16.81 12.06
CA GLY A 138 15.55 -16.82 13.31
C GLY A 138 14.57 -15.66 13.47
N LEU A 139 14.43 -14.78 12.48
CA LEU A 139 13.45 -13.68 12.47
C LEU A 139 12.42 -13.92 11.35
N GLY A 140 11.21 -14.31 11.75
CA GLY A 140 10.09 -14.46 10.84
C GLY A 140 9.53 -13.12 10.38
N ASP A 141 8.72 -13.17 9.33
CA ASP A 141 8.05 -12.01 8.75
C ASP A 141 7.17 -11.28 9.79
N ALA A 142 6.40 -12.03 10.58
CA ALA A 142 5.56 -11.48 11.64
C ALA A 142 6.39 -10.82 12.77
N ASP A 143 7.56 -11.38 13.10
CA ASP A 143 8.44 -10.82 14.13
C ASP A 143 9.06 -9.50 13.68
N LEU A 144 9.45 -9.42 12.40
CA LEU A 144 9.92 -8.19 11.78
C LEU A 144 8.83 -7.10 11.82
N ASP A 145 7.60 -7.45 11.46
CA ASP A 145 6.48 -6.51 11.45
C ASP A 145 6.18 -5.99 12.86
N ALA A 146 6.21 -6.88 13.86
CA ALA A 146 6.06 -6.52 15.26
C ALA A 146 7.21 -5.60 15.75
N ALA A 147 8.44 -5.87 15.33
CA ALA A 147 9.61 -5.07 15.68
C ALA A 147 9.54 -3.66 15.08
N VAL A 148 9.19 -3.53 13.80
CA VAL A 148 9.01 -2.24 13.12
C VAL A 148 7.91 -1.42 13.79
N ALA A 149 6.75 -2.04 14.03
CA ALA A 149 5.63 -1.38 14.68
C ALA A 149 5.96 -0.93 16.11
N ALA A 150 6.69 -1.76 16.87
CA ALA A 150 7.12 -1.42 18.21
C ALA A 150 8.18 -0.31 18.24
N ALA A 151 9.10 -0.31 17.28
CA ALA A 151 10.11 0.74 17.13
C ALA A 151 9.45 2.09 16.82
N GLY A 152 8.52 2.14 15.87
CA GLY A 152 7.75 3.34 15.57
C GLY A 152 6.97 3.87 16.78
N ARG A 153 6.34 2.99 17.57
CA ARG A 153 5.65 3.39 18.80
C ARG A 153 6.60 3.98 19.85
N ALA A 154 7.78 3.36 20.05
CA ALA A 154 8.76 3.84 21.03
C ALA A 154 9.31 5.23 20.69
N THR A 155 9.36 5.58 19.40
CA THR A 155 9.85 6.88 18.92
C THR A 155 8.75 7.88 18.58
N GLY A 156 7.47 7.51 18.69
CA GLY A 156 6.34 8.36 18.29
C GLY A 156 6.24 8.60 16.77
N LEU A 157 6.83 7.71 15.96
CA LEU A 157 6.86 7.80 14.50
C LEU A 157 5.88 6.81 13.88
N ALA A 158 5.12 7.28 12.89
CA ALA A 158 4.40 6.42 11.96
C ALA A 158 5.39 5.93 10.89
N VAL A 159 5.68 4.64 10.90
CA VAL A 159 6.66 4.02 10.00
C VAL A 159 5.92 3.28 8.88
N LEU A 160 6.12 3.73 7.66
CA LEU A 160 5.78 2.99 6.45
C LEU A 160 7.02 2.21 6.01
N ALA A 161 6.91 0.91 5.81
CA ALA A 161 8.02 0.07 5.41
C ALA A 161 7.63 -0.89 4.30
N ALA A 162 8.60 -1.29 3.49
CA ALA A 162 8.49 -2.36 2.53
C ALA A 162 9.61 -3.38 2.75
N ALA A 163 9.27 -4.66 2.79
CA ALA A 163 10.21 -5.74 3.08
C ALA A 163 10.31 -6.71 1.90
N VAL A 164 11.54 -7.05 1.52
CA VAL A 164 11.85 -8.10 0.55
C VAL A 164 12.87 -9.06 1.14
N ARG A 165 12.58 -10.35 1.13
CA ARG A 165 13.53 -11.38 1.57
C ARG A 165 14.43 -11.78 0.42
N ALA A 166 15.75 -11.79 0.64
CA ALA A 166 16.71 -12.11 -0.40
C ALA A 166 18.01 -12.67 0.17
N ASP A 167 18.68 -13.49 -0.63
CA ASP A 167 20.03 -13.96 -0.31
C ASP A 167 21.07 -12.88 -0.57
N LEU A 168 22.28 -13.06 -0.02
CA LEU A 168 23.37 -12.09 -0.13
C LEU A 168 23.68 -11.68 -1.59
N ALA A 169 23.55 -12.62 -2.53
CA ALA A 169 23.78 -12.39 -3.96
C ALA A 169 22.77 -11.42 -4.60
N ASP A 170 21.54 -11.36 -4.06
CA ASP A 170 20.41 -10.63 -4.65
C ASP A 170 20.10 -9.31 -3.93
N LEU A 171 20.89 -8.92 -2.92
CA LEU A 171 20.61 -7.75 -2.08
C LEU A 171 20.39 -6.46 -2.86
N ARG A 172 21.15 -6.21 -3.93
CA ARG A 172 20.96 -4.98 -4.74
C ARG A 172 19.61 -4.98 -5.45
N THR A 173 19.21 -6.13 -5.98
CA THR A 173 17.92 -6.29 -6.66
C THR A 173 16.78 -6.16 -5.64
N ALA A 174 16.94 -6.78 -4.47
CA ALA A 174 15.98 -6.71 -3.38
C ALA A 174 15.84 -5.28 -2.81
N ASP A 175 16.93 -4.53 -2.68
CA ASP A 175 16.92 -3.12 -2.27
C ASP A 175 16.14 -2.25 -3.25
N LYS A 176 16.36 -2.46 -4.56
CA LYS A 176 15.58 -1.78 -5.59
C LYS A 176 14.08 -2.13 -5.48
N HIS A 177 13.74 -3.41 -5.32
CA HIS A 177 12.34 -3.83 -5.19
C HIS A 177 11.69 -3.29 -3.91
N ALA A 178 12.38 -3.32 -2.77
CA ALA A 178 11.89 -2.78 -1.51
C ALA A 178 11.62 -1.27 -1.63
N ASN A 179 12.52 -0.50 -2.25
CA ASN A 179 12.31 0.92 -2.47
C ASN A 179 11.15 1.21 -3.45
N GLU A 180 11.03 0.45 -4.56
CA GLU A 180 9.89 0.58 -5.47
C GLU A 180 8.55 0.28 -4.78
N LEU A 181 8.50 -0.73 -3.90
CA LEU A 181 7.33 -1.07 -3.10
C LEU A 181 7.03 0.01 -2.04
N LEU A 182 8.04 0.53 -1.34
CA LEU A 182 7.88 1.61 -0.36
C LEU A 182 7.30 2.86 -1.02
N GLU A 183 7.87 3.27 -2.15
CA GLU A 183 7.31 4.37 -2.92
C GLU A 183 5.88 4.07 -3.34
N LEU A 184 5.59 2.84 -3.81
CA LEU A 184 4.24 2.41 -4.21
C LEU A 184 3.24 2.60 -3.09
N ALA A 185 3.52 2.02 -1.92
CA ALA A 185 2.70 2.14 -0.74
C ALA A 185 2.45 3.61 -0.36
N ASP A 186 3.50 4.45 -0.43
CA ASP A 186 3.41 5.85 -0.02
C ASP A 186 2.49 6.67 -0.93
N ALA A 187 2.63 6.58 -2.27
CA ALA A 187 1.74 7.35 -3.15
C ALA A 187 0.33 6.76 -3.29
N LEU A 188 0.09 5.52 -2.87
CA LEU A 188 -1.26 5.01 -2.64
C LEU A 188 -1.86 5.52 -1.32
N GLY A 189 -1.07 6.20 -0.48
CA GLY A 189 -1.49 6.69 0.82
C GLY A 189 -1.80 5.56 1.79
N ARG A 190 -0.99 4.49 1.76
CA ARG A 190 -1.07 3.38 2.72
C ARG A 190 -0.73 3.88 4.14
N ASP A 191 -1.37 3.26 5.11
CA ASP A 191 -1.13 3.53 6.53
C ASP A 191 0.27 3.05 6.95
N ALA A 192 0.71 3.45 8.15
CA ALA A 192 1.93 2.92 8.72
C ALA A 192 1.83 1.40 8.89
N GLY A 193 2.87 0.68 8.48
CA GLY A 193 2.90 -0.78 8.42
C GLY A 193 4.04 -1.28 7.55
N THR A 194 4.30 -2.57 7.61
CA THR A 194 5.27 -3.26 6.74
C THR A 194 4.52 -3.95 5.62
N TYR A 195 4.86 -3.59 4.38
CA TYR A 195 4.25 -4.13 3.17
C TYR A 195 5.24 -5.04 2.43
N ARG A 196 4.74 -6.13 1.87
CA ARG A 196 5.49 -7.05 1.01
C ARG A 196 4.94 -6.99 -0.40
N PHE A 197 5.58 -7.70 -1.31
CA PHE A 197 5.11 -7.76 -2.70
C PHE A 197 3.68 -8.29 -2.80
N ASP A 198 3.35 -9.35 -2.06
CA ASP A 198 2.01 -9.96 -2.10
C ASP A 198 0.89 -9.01 -1.64
N ASP A 199 1.20 -8.03 -0.78
CA ASP A 199 0.25 -7.01 -0.33
C ASP A 199 -0.07 -5.97 -1.42
N LEU A 200 0.82 -5.81 -2.40
CA LEU A 200 0.77 -4.74 -3.41
C LEU A 200 0.94 -5.26 -4.86
N ALA A 201 0.87 -6.58 -5.08
CA ALA A 201 1.25 -7.21 -6.34
C ALA A 201 0.41 -6.68 -7.51
N LEU A 202 -0.89 -6.49 -7.29
CA LEU A 202 -1.81 -5.94 -8.29
C LEU A 202 -1.46 -4.49 -8.62
N GLU A 203 -1.30 -3.64 -7.60
CA GLU A 203 -0.97 -2.23 -7.78
C GLU A 203 0.40 -2.04 -8.40
N TYR A 204 1.36 -2.89 -8.04
CA TYR A 204 2.69 -2.92 -8.62
C TYR A 204 2.59 -3.20 -10.12
N GLN A 205 1.78 -4.18 -10.52
CA GLN A 205 1.58 -4.49 -11.93
C GLN A 205 0.84 -3.38 -12.70
N LEU A 206 -0.18 -2.79 -12.09
CA LEU A 206 -0.99 -1.72 -12.71
C LEU A 206 -0.20 -0.43 -12.95
N THR A 207 0.87 -0.19 -12.19
CA THR A 207 1.73 0.98 -12.35
C THR A 207 2.85 0.79 -13.36
N ARG A 208 3.10 -0.45 -13.82
CA ARG A 208 4.13 -0.73 -14.83
C ARG A 208 3.80 -0.05 -16.16
N PRO A 209 4.79 0.58 -16.82
CA PRO A 209 4.57 1.19 -18.12
C PRO A 209 4.11 0.15 -19.15
N GLY A 210 3.10 0.51 -19.94
CA GLY A 210 2.56 -0.36 -20.97
C GLY A 210 1.16 0.05 -21.43
N TRP A 211 0.74 -0.51 -22.57
CA TRP A 211 -0.53 -0.18 -23.24
C TRP A 211 -1.76 -0.29 -22.33
N ALA A 212 -1.79 -1.27 -21.42
CA ALA A 212 -2.88 -1.47 -20.47
C ALA A 212 -2.96 -0.33 -19.44
N ARG A 213 -1.81 0.06 -18.86
CA ARG A 213 -1.72 1.21 -17.94
C ARG A 213 -2.16 2.49 -18.63
N ASP A 214 -1.71 2.71 -19.86
CA ASP A 214 -2.01 3.94 -20.60
C ASP A 214 -3.52 4.02 -20.92
N ARG A 215 -4.15 2.90 -21.27
CA ARG A 215 -5.62 2.82 -21.44
C ARG A 215 -6.39 3.07 -20.15
N LEU A 216 -5.95 2.48 -19.03
CA LEU A 216 -6.55 2.72 -17.72
C LEU A 216 -6.43 4.18 -17.31
N THR A 217 -5.26 4.80 -17.51
CA THR A 217 -5.05 6.22 -17.19
C THR A 217 -5.92 7.12 -18.06
N ALA A 218 -6.04 6.80 -19.36
CA ALA A 218 -6.87 7.56 -20.30
C ALA A 218 -8.36 7.52 -19.96
N SER A 219 -8.89 6.43 -19.38
CA SER A 219 -10.32 6.32 -19.06
C SER A 219 -10.79 7.30 -17.99
N ILE A 220 -9.88 7.77 -17.13
CA ILE A 220 -10.17 8.77 -16.09
C ILE A 220 -9.57 10.15 -16.38
N ALA A 221 -8.92 10.33 -17.53
CA ALA A 221 -8.36 11.62 -17.95
C ALA A 221 -9.40 12.77 -18.03
N PRO A 222 -10.68 12.53 -18.39
CA PRO A 222 -11.70 13.57 -18.36
C PRO A 222 -12.08 14.08 -16.96
N LEU A 223 -11.69 13.36 -15.89
CA LEU A 223 -12.06 13.74 -14.53
C LEU A 223 -11.28 14.95 -14.05
N ARG A 224 -12.01 16.00 -13.66
CA ARG A 224 -11.44 17.17 -12.98
C ARG A 224 -10.91 16.78 -11.58
N PRO A 225 -9.99 17.57 -10.99
CA PRO A 225 -9.39 17.26 -9.68
C PRO A 225 -10.41 16.99 -8.57
N GLU A 226 -11.54 17.72 -8.55
CA GLU A 226 -12.57 17.55 -7.52
C GLU A 226 -13.29 16.19 -7.64
N LEU A 227 -13.59 15.75 -8.87
CA LEU A 227 -14.23 14.45 -9.12
C LEU A 227 -13.27 13.30 -8.82
N THR A 228 -12.01 13.46 -9.20
CA THR A 228 -10.93 12.53 -8.84
C THR A 228 -10.85 12.38 -7.31
N ALA A 229 -10.86 13.49 -6.56
CA ALA A 229 -10.81 13.46 -5.10
C ALA A 229 -12.03 12.78 -4.48
N THR A 230 -13.23 13.04 -5.02
CA THR A 230 -14.45 12.34 -4.56
C THR A 230 -14.40 10.84 -4.85
N LEU A 231 -13.91 10.43 -6.02
CA LEU A 231 -13.78 9.00 -6.35
C LEU A 231 -12.75 8.30 -5.45
N ASP A 232 -11.60 8.92 -5.19
CA ASP A 232 -10.59 8.39 -4.28
C ASP A 232 -11.16 8.20 -2.87
N GLN A 233 -11.86 9.22 -2.35
CA GLN A 233 -12.49 9.15 -1.03
C GLN A 233 -13.63 8.12 -0.97
N TYR A 234 -14.39 8.00 -2.05
CA TYR A 234 -15.46 7.00 -2.18
C TYR A 234 -14.91 5.57 -2.10
N LEU A 235 -13.79 5.30 -2.76
CA LEU A 235 -13.09 4.01 -2.69
C LEU A 235 -12.48 3.75 -1.31
N ARG A 236 -11.89 4.77 -0.66
CA ARG A 236 -11.38 4.67 0.72
C ARG A 236 -12.46 4.32 1.75
N HIS A 237 -13.73 4.64 1.44
CA HIS A 237 -14.88 4.28 2.25
C HIS A 237 -15.70 3.13 1.67
N ASN A 238 -15.07 2.24 0.90
CA ASN A 238 -15.67 1.02 0.36
C ASN A 238 -16.98 1.25 -0.42
N GLY A 239 -17.09 2.40 -1.10
CA GLY A 239 -18.28 2.76 -1.86
C GLY A 239 -19.44 3.30 -1.01
N ASP A 240 -19.19 3.74 0.22
CA ASP A 240 -20.20 4.40 1.05
C ASP A 240 -20.23 5.91 0.79
N ALA A 241 -21.27 6.38 0.08
CA ALA A 241 -21.46 7.79 -0.25
C ALA A 241 -21.72 8.67 0.99
N VAL A 242 -22.30 8.13 2.06
CA VAL A 242 -22.57 8.86 3.32
C VAL A 242 -21.27 9.04 4.10
N ALA A 243 -20.48 7.98 4.24
CA ALA A 243 -19.16 8.06 4.87
C ALA A 243 -18.24 9.02 4.09
N THR A 244 -18.28 8.95 2.75
CA THR A 244 -17.54 9.86 1.86
C THR A 244 -17.94 11.31 2.04
N ALA A 245 -19.25 11.60 2.08
CA ALA A 245 -19.76 12.94 2.30
C ALA A 245 -19.28 13.53 3.63
N ARG A 246 -19.30 12.73 4.71
CA ARG A 246 -18.79 13.12 6.02
C ARG A 246 -17.29 13.41 5.99
N ALA A 247 -16.50 12.52 5.39
CA ALA A 247 -15.05 12.69 5.34
C ALA A 247 -14.61 13.89 4.49
N MET A 248 -15.35 14.21 3.42
CA MET A 248 -15.09 15.38 2.58
C MET A 248 -15.71 16.68 3.13
N ASN A 249 -16.48 16.63 4.22
CA ASN A 249 -17.33 17.74 4.69
C ASN A 249 -18.25 18.31 3.59
N LEU A 250 -18.80 17.44 2.75
CA LEU A 250 -19.73 17.78 1.68
C LEU A 250 -21.14 17.27 2.00
N PRO A 251 -22.19 17.93 1.50
CA PRO A 251 -23.53 17.34 1.50
C PRO A 251 -23.56 16.03 0.70
N HIS A 252 -24.31 15.02 1.19
CA HIS A 252 -24.46 13.73 0.50
C HIS A 252 -24.94 13.86 -0.96
N VAL A 253 -25.85 14.81 -1.21
CA VAL A 253 -26.36 15.11 -2.55
C VAL A 253 -25.24 15.53 -3.51
N SER A 254 -24.24 16.28 -3.02
CA SER A 254 -23.10 16.71 -3.83
C SER A 254 -22.20 15.54 -4.20
N VAL A 255 -21.95 14.62 -3.26
CA VAL A 255 -21.20 13.38 -3.56
C VAL A 255 -21.93 12.55 -4.61
N THR A 256 -23.23 12.36 -4.45
CA THR A 256 -24.03 11.59 -5.44
C THR A 256 -23.99 12.25 -6.82
N ALA A 257 -24.07 13.59 -6.87
CA ALA A 257 -23.93 14.33 -8.12
C ALA A 257 -22.55 14.14 -8.76
N HIS A 258 -21.47 14.17 -7.95
CA HIS A 258 -20.11 13.89 -8.44
C HIS A 258 -19.99 12.47 -9.01
N LEU A 259 -20.59 11.46 -8.37
CA LEU A 259 -20.60 10.08 -8.87
C LEU A 259 -21.32 9.98 -10.22
N GLY A 260 -22.47 10.67 -10.37
CA GLY A 260 -23.17 10.76 -11.65
C GLY A 260 -22.35 11.46 -12.75
N ASP A 261 -21.61 12.51 -12.40
CA ASP A 261 -20.68 13.16 -13.33
C ASP A 261 -19.51 12.26 -13.72
N ILE A 262 -18.98 11.45 -12.79
CA ILE A 262 -17.95 10.45 -13.08
C ILE A 262 -18.48 9.43 -14.08
N ALA A 263 -19.68 8.88 -13.85
CA ALA A 263 -20.31 7.93 -14.77
C ALA A 263 -20.48 8.52 -16.16
N ARG A 264 -20.99 9.75 -16.25
CA ARG A 264 -21.19 10.47 -17.52
C ARG A 264 -19.88 10.74 -18.27
N LEU A 265 -18.80 11.09 -17.56
CA LEU A 265 -17.52 11.47 -18.18
C LEU A 265 -16.65 10.27 -18.58
N THR A 266 -16.74 9.18 -17.81
CA THR A 266 -15.88 8.00 -18.01
C THR A 266 -16.60 6.84 -18.70
N GLY A 267 -17.93 6.85 -18.71
CA GLY A 267 -18.76 5.71 -19.13
C GLY A 267 -18.75 4.54 -18.15
N LEU A 268 -18.16 4.70 -16.96
CA LEU A 268 -18.04 3.68 -15.92
C LEU A 268 -18.91 4.06 -14.72
N GLU A 269 -19.86 3.22 -14.33
CA GLU A 269 -20.80 3.51 -13.25
C GLU A 269 -20.21 3.17 -11.86
N PRO A 270 -19.91 4.15 -10.97
CA PRO A 270 -19.31 3.87 -9.67
C PRO A 270 -20.14 2.98 -8.75
N LEU A 271 -21.47 2.91 -8.97
CA LEU A 271 -22.37 2.04 -8.21
C LEU A 271 -22.33 0.58 -8.66
N VAL A 272 -21.74 0.28 -9.82
CA VAL A 272 -21.58 -1.08 -10.34
C VAL A 272 -20.22 -1.62 -9.89
N PRO A 273 -20.14 -2.73 -9.13
CA PRO A 273 -18.88 -3.21 -8.59
C PRO A 273 -17.78 -3.42 -9.64
N ALA A 274 -18.12 -3.98 -10.80
CA ALA A 274 -17.16 -4.21 -11.88
C ALA A 274 -16.55 -2.90 -12.44
N ASP A 275 -17.35 -1.85 -12.54
CA ASP A 275 -16.91 -0.54 -13.03
C ASP A 275 -16.16 0.23 -11.94
N LEU A 276 -16.57 0.10 -10.68
CA LEU A 276 -15.84 0.62 -9.54
C LEU A 276 -14.42 0.03 -9.47
N TRP A 277 -14.26 -1.26 -9.74
CA TRP A 277 -12.94 -1.91 -9.84
C TRP A 277 -12.09 -1.36 -10.99
N ARG A 278 -12.70 -1.05 -12.14
CA ARG A 278 -12.00 -0.42 -13.28
C ARG A 278 -11.55 1.00 -12.92
N LEU A 279 -12.43 1.78 -12.29
CA LEU A 279 -12.14 3.12 -11.80
C LEU A 279 -11.00 3.10 -10.77
N HIS A 280 -11.02 2.15 -9.83
CA HIS A 280 -9.94 1.97 -8.86
C HIS A 280 -8.61 1.62 -9.55
N SER A 281 -8.64 0.67 -10.50
CA SER A 281 -7.45 0.28 -11.26
C SER A 281 -6.87 1.45 -12.05
N ALA A 282 -7.73 2.31 -12.61
CA ALA A 282 -7.33 3.53 -13.31
C ALA A 282 -6.68 4.57 -12.40
N LEU A 283 -7.21 4.76 -11.17
CA LEU A 283 -6.59 5.63 -10.18
C LEU A 283 -5.19 5.13 -9.80
N ILE A 284 -5.05 3.83 -9.53
CA ILE A 284 -3.76 3.20 -9.22
C ILE A 284 -2.78 3.39 -10.39
N ALA A 285 -3.18 3.06 -11.62
CA ALA A 285 -2.35 3.20 -12.81
C ALA A 285 -1.80 4.63 -12.98
N ARG A 286 -2.64 5.64 -12.73
CA ARG A 286 -2.26 7.06 -12.80
C ARG A 286 -1.20 7.46 -11.77
N THR A 287 -1.12 6.79 -10.62
CA THR A 287 -0.05 7.06 -9.63
C THR A 287 1.33 6.71 -10.18
N GLY A 288 1.44 5.65 -10.99
CA GLY A 288 2.70 5.24 -11.62
C GLY A 288 3.15 6.20 -12.73
N SER A 289 2.22 6.74 -13.51
CA SER A 289 2.53 7.73 -14.55
C SER A 289 3.16 9.01 -13.99
N ARG A 290 2.60 9.55 -12.89
CA ARG A 290 3.14 10.76 -12.23
C ARG A 290 4.59 10.59 -11.77
N ARG A 291 4.95 9.41 -11.29
CA ARG A 291 6.34 9.10 -10.88
C ARG A 291 7.29 8.98 -12.05
N GLY A 292 6.82 8.41 -13.15
CA GLY A 292 7.59 8.36 -14.40
C GLY A 292 7.95 9.77 -14.87
N ASP A 293 6.99 10.68 -14.84
CA ASP A 293 7.18 12.09 -15.21
C ASP A 293 8.13 12.81 -14.25
N GLU A 294 7.96 12.67 -12.93
CA GLU A 294 8.84 13.29 -11.92
C GLU A 294 10.29 12.81 -12.03
N ARG A 295 10.52 11.52 -12.31
CA ARG A 295 11.87 10.97 -12.54
C ARG A 295 12.49 11.44 -13.85
N ALA A 296 11.69 11.64 -14.90
CA ALA A 296 12.17 12.15 -16.18
C ALA A 296 12.58 13.63 -16.14
N HIS A 297 12.01 14.42 -15.22
CA HIS A 297 12.36 15.84 -15.03
C HIS A 297 13.54 16.06 -14.07
N ALA A 298 13.95 15.04 -13.31
CA ALA A 298 15.00 15.11 -12.30
C ALA A 298 16.38 14.60 -12.78
N GLY A 299 16.46 14.01 -13.98
CA GLY A 299 17.70 13.51 -14.59
C GLY A 299 18.16 14.38 -15.76
#